data_AF-A0A2E2N8B9-F1
#
_entry.id   AF-A0A2E2N8B9-F1
#
_cell.length_a   1.000
_cell.length_b   1.000
_cell.length_c   1.000
_cell.angle_alpha   90.00
_cell.angle_beta   90.00
_cell.angle_gamma   90.00
#
_symmetry.space_group_name_H-M   'P 1'
#
loop_
_entity.id
_entity.type
_entity.pdbx_description
1 polymer ?
#
loop_
_entity_poly.entity_id
_entity_poly.type
_entity_poly.pdbx_seq_one_letter_code
_entity_poly.pdbx_strand_id
1 'polypeptide(L)'
;MQSPVPIADVAMPGVEVLVTEPGGQSSEHRATVVGIGTRTIVATIKRFLYPGSYAIITLPDLYDAYENVEGTVTDCDYEGAKAHTITMRTKAELDVTRFVPVEAMPPEMVDHTEASLQVSVFHLTQRGLRKEMVAAALQATDATVTAFESGGELLGRIAVEDPGVCVIDLESCEADVEGFVASCRVSGCTGPIIAIAGRGADDPPEGVFEELIRLPARPEMIVTCIRKLLGNRREANTTTKTTLPPVVMSNPRALEMLTHYVDHCLTMLRDLSLLGPNAGPDAAREVMQEISDTALSYGVDALATAAMDAYKMINATASISESALTIGMVQRALRKLQHAIDEHAGSAKHRTVA
;
A
#
# COMPACT_ATOMS: atom_id res chain seq x y z
N MET A 1 23.11 24.17 -11.80
CA MET A 1 21.76 24.75 -11.67
C MET A 1 20.82 23.59 -11.43
N GLN A 2 20.18 23.52 -10.25
CA GLN A 2 19.14 22.54 -10.00
C GLN A 2 17.89 22.97 -10.77
N SER A 3 17.25 22.05 -11.47
CA SER A 3 15.95 22.32 -12.09
C SER A 3 14.97 22.80 -11.01
N PRO A 4 14.12 23.80 -11.30
CA PRO A 4 13.10 24.24 -10.34
C PRO A 4 12.24 23.04 -9.94
N VAL A 5 12.05 22.85 -8.64
CA VAL A 5 11.13 21.84 -8.11
C VAL A 5 9.72 22.28 -8.51
N PRO A 6 8.90 21.40 -9.11
CA PRO A 6 7.55 21.78 -9.48
C PRO A 6 6.72 22.04 -8.22
N ILE A 7 5.97 23.13 -8.24
CA ILE A 7 5.15 23.63 -7.13
C ILE A 7 3.77 23.94 -7.72
N ALA A 8 2.71 23.44 -7.07
CA ALA A 8 1.35 23.76 -7.44
C ALA A 8 0.92 25.06 -6.76
N ASP A 9 0.40 26.00 -7.54
CA ASP A 9 -0.09 27.28 -7.05
C ASP A 9 -1.39 27.07 -6.27
N VAL A 10 -1.41 27.54 -5.02
CA VAL A 10 -2.59 27.47 -4.15
C VAL A 10 -2.85 28.78 -3.45
N ALA A 11 -4.01 28.92 -2.82
CA ALA A 11 -4.31 30.04 -1.95
C ALA A 11 -5.06 29.55 -0.72
N MET A 12 -4.30 29.20 0.33
CA MET A 12 -4.86 28.74 1.62
C MET A 12 -4.61 29.81 2.68
N PRO A 13 -5.56 30.74 2.90
CA PRO A 13 -5.39 31.82 3.85
C PRO A 13 -5.61 31.33 5.29
N GLY A 14 -4.91 31.97 6.23
CA GLY A 14 -5.15 31.78 7.67
C GLY A 14 -4.59 30.48 8.24
N VAL A 15 -3.64 29.87 7.55
CA VAL A 15 -2.92 28.67 8.00
C VAL A 15 -2.06 29.02 9.21
N GLU A 16 -2.12 28.18 10.25
CA GLU A 16 -1.32 28.34 11.46
C GLU A 16 0.10 27.80 11.24
N VAL A 17 1.08 28.59 11.67
CA VAL A 17 2.51 28.30 11.49
C VAL A 17 3.21 28.48 12.82
N LEU A 18 3.62 27.37 13.43
CA LEU A 18 4.45 27.36 14.64
C LEU A 18 5.92 27.32 14.22
N VAL A 19 6.71 28.31 14.64
CA VAL A 19 8.13 28.43 14.27
C VAL A 19 8.99 28.41 15.51
N THR A 20 10.06 27.61 15.48
CA THR A 20 11.14 27.63 16.46
C THR A 20 12.40 28.14 15.77
N GLU A 21 12.81 29.34 16.17
CA GLU A 21 14.01 30.02 15.67
C GLU A 21 15.29 29.28 16.13
N PRO A 22 16.44 29.43 15.44
CA PRO A 22 17.70 28.79 15.84
C PRO A 22 18.15 29.11 17.27
N GLY A 23 17.73 30.25 17.82
CA GLY A 23 17.96 30.62 19.22
C GLY A 23 17.06 29.92 20.26
N GLY A 24 16.19 29.00 19.82
CA GLY A 24 15.27 28.23 20.67
C GLY A 24 13.97 28.95 21.02
N GLN A 25 13.75 30.18 20.56
CA GLN A 25 12.50 30.90 20.77
C GLN A 25 11.42 30.38 19.82
N SER A 26 10.28 29.96 20.36
CA SER A 26 9.11 29.57 19.58
C SER A 26 8.10 30.71 19.46
N SER A 27 7.41 30.79 18.32
CA SER A 27 6.36 31.77 18.07
C SER A 27 5.32 31.24 17.08
N GLU A 28 4.08 31.68 17.24
CA GLU A 28 2.96 31.32 16.36
C GLU A 28 2.62 32.46 15.42
N HIS A 29 2.33 32.11 14.17
CA HIS A 29 1.99 33.06 13.13
C HIS A 29 0.83 32.55 12.30
N ARG A 30 0.18 33.49 11.59
CA ARG A 30 -0.76 33.17 10.51
C ARG A 30 -0.11 33.47 9.18
N ALA A 31 -0.23 32.52 8.26
CA ALA A 31 0.29 32.63 6.91
C ALA A 31 -0.81 32.40 5.86
N THR A 32 -0.47 32.73 4.62
CA THR A 32 -1.22 32.26 3.45
C THR A 32 -0.30 31.33 2.68
N VAL A 33 -0.66 30.06 2.53
CA VAL A 33 0.12 29.14 1.70
C VAL A 33 -0.21 29.44 0.24
N VAL A 34 0.83 29.74 -0.53
CA VAL A 34 0.75 30.17 -1.94
C VAL A 34 1.25 29.10 -2.91
N GLY A 35 2.02 28.12 -2.42
CA GLY A 35 2.51 27.01 -3.24
C GLY A 35 2.80 25.77 -2.42
N ILE A 36 2.48 24.59 -2.98
CA ILE A 36 2.77 23.28 -2.38
C ILE A 36 3.44 22.38 -3.43
N GLY A 37 4.58 21.83 -3.07
CA GLY A 37 5.35 20.82 -3.81
C GLY A 37 5.63 19.60 -2.93
N THR A 38 6.11 18.51 -3.53
CA THR A 38 6.34 17.23 -2.83
C THR A 38 7.28 17.36 -1.62
N ARG A 39 8.22 18.31 -1.63
CA ARG A 39 9.09 18.58 -0.47
C ARG A 39 9.19 20.06 -0.11
N THR A 40 8.25 20.88 -0.58
CA THR A 40 8.37 22.33 -0.50
C THR A 40 7.02 22.96 -0.25
N ILE A 41 6.96 23.87 0.72
CA ILE A 41 5.80 24.73 0.93
C ILE A 41 6.27 26.17 0.81
N VAL A 42 5.54 26.97 0.07
CA VAL A 42 5.75 28.42 -0.05
C VAL A 42 4.59 29.13 0.63
N ALA A 43 4.89 30.00 1.57
CA ALA A 43 3.87 30.72 2.33
C ALA A 43 4.22 32.19 2.53
N THR A 44 3.22 33.05 2.56
CA THR A 44 3.36 34.48 2.85
C THR A 44 2.98 34.78 4.30
N ILE A 45 3.87 35.45 5.03
CA ILE A 45 3.77 35.75 6.47
C ILE A 45 4.12 37.22 6.73
N LYS A 46 3.68 37.81 7.85
CA LYS A 46 3.94 39.22 8.21
C LYS A 46 5.26 39.48 8.96
N ARG A 47 6.15 38.50 8.99
CA ARG A 47 7.38 38.55 9.79
C ARG A 47 8.52 37.83 9.07
N PHE A 48 9.72 38.38 9.18
CA PHE A 48 10.94 37.71 8.76
C PHE A 48 11.20 36.47 9.63
N LEU A 49 11.50 35.34 9.00
CA LEU A 49 11.94 34.11 9.67
C LEU A 49 13.37 33.79 9.22
N TYR A 50 14.23 33.35 10.14
CA TYR A 50 15.60 33.03 9.78
C TYR A 50 15.65 31.70 8.99
N PRO A 51 16.41 31.62 7.88
CA PRO A 51 16.75 30.34 7.28
C PRO A 51 17.39 29.41 8.32
N GLY A 52 16.95 28.16 8.37
CA GLY A 52 17.30 27.18 9.41
C GLY A 52 16.29 27.10 10.56
N SER A 53 15.30 28.00 10.63
CA SER A 53 14.20 27.88 11.59
C SER A 53 13.39 26.61 11.34
N TYR A 54 13.05 25.90 12.40
CA TYR A 54 12.14 24.78 12.34
C TYR A 54 10.70 25.30 12.33
N ALA A 55 9.86 24.76 11.45
CA ALA A 55 8.47 25.19 11.32
C ALA A 55 7.54 23.99 11.23
N ILE A 56 6.35 24.15 11.83
CA ILE A 56 5.20 23.25 11.68
C ILE A 56 4.07 24.07 11.08
N ILE A 57 3.59 23.66 9.92
CA ILE A 57 2.48 24.31 9.20
C ILE A 57 1.25 23.40 9.27
N THR A 58 0.13 23.90 9.80
CA THR A 58 -1.13 23.14 9.91
C THR A 58 -1.97 23.33 8.64
N LEU A 59 -1.76 22.48 7.64
CA LEU A 59 -2.44 22.57 6.35
C LEU A 59 -3.85 21.97 6.41
N PRO A 60 -4.87 22.65 5.88
CA PRO A 60 -6.14 22.01 5.58
C PRO A 60 -5.96 21.11 4.36
N ASP A 61 -6.44 19.88 4.44
CA ASP A 61 -6.54 19.00 3.29
C ASP A 61 -7.88 19.21 2.55
N LEU A 62 -8.04 18.61 1.38
CA LEU A 62 -9.24 18.69 0.55
C LEU A 62 -10.45 17.96 1.17
N TYR A 63 -10.25 17.29 2.32
CA TYR A 63 -11.22 16.46 3.00
C TYR A 63 -11.69 17.09 4.33
N ASP A 64 -11.46 18.39 4.52
CA ASP A 64 -11.74 19.15 5.74
C ASP A 64 -11.00 18.65 7.00
N ALA A 65 -9.93 17.87 6.83
CA ALA A 65 -9.02 17.52 7.91
C ALA A 65 -7.83 18.50 7.94
N TYR A 66 -7.08 18.48 9.05
CA TYR A 66 -5.89 19.29 9.23
C TYR A 66 -4.67 18.39 9.44
N GLU A 67 -3.58 18.70 8.77
CA GLU A 67 -2.32 17.97 8.88
C GLU A 67 -1.18 18.91 9.29
N ASN A 68 -0.38 18.47 10.26
CA ASN A 68 0.81 19.19 10.70
C ASN A 68 2.01 18.76 9.86
N VAL A 69 2.48 19.68 9.02
CA VAL A 69 3.67 19.46 8.18
C VAL A 69 4.90 20.09 8.82
N GLU A 70 5.84 19.23 9.19
CA GLU A 70 7.14 19.63 9.74
C GLU A 70 8.14 19.97 8.63
N GLY A 71 8.93 21.02 8.84
CA GLY A 71 9.97 21.41 7.90
C GLY A 71 10.98 22.41 8.45
N THR A 72 11.87 22.85 7.57
CA THR A 72 12.86 23.88 7.86
C THR A 72 12.73 25.00 6.84
N VAL A 73 12.68 26.24 7.33
CA VAL A 73 12.70 27.42 6.47
C VAL A 73 14.04 27.46 5.76
N THR A 74 14.03 27.38 4.43
CA THR A 74 15.24 27.46 3.60
C THR A 74 15.48 28.86 3.06
N ASP A 75 14.42 29.64 2.88
CA ASP A 75 14.52 31.01 2.39
C ASP A 75 13.41 31.90 2.96
N CYS A 76 13.67 33.21 3.02
CA CYS A 76 12.70 34.23 3.45
C CYS A 76 12.94 35.55 2.72
N ASP A 77 12.17 35.77 1.66
CA ASP A 77 12.24 36.97 0.83
C ASP A 77 11.24 38.03 1.29
N TYR A 78 11.62 39.30 1.18
CA TYR A 78 10.75 40.43 1.49
C TYR A 78 10.04 40.94 0.23
N GLU A 79 8.71 40.89 0.21
CA GLU A 79 7.86 41.23 -0.96
C GLU A 79 7.22 42.63 -0.87
N GLY A 80 7.61 43.44 0.13
CA GLY A 80 6.95 44.71 0.41
C GLY A 80 5.73 44.58 1.34
N ALA A 81 5.10 45.70 1.69
CA ALA A 81 3.92 45.77 2.58
C ALA A 81 4.05 45.02 3.94
N LYS A 82 5.28 44.85 4.45
CA LYS A 82 5.58 44.03 5.65
C LYS A 82 5.25 42.54 5.48
N ALA A 83 5.18 42.05 4.25
CA ALA A 83 5.01 40.64 3.94
C ALA A 83 6.36 40.00 3.57
N HIS A 84 6.52 38.75 3.96
CA HIS A 84 7.66 37.91 3.64
C HIS A 84 7.15 36.62 3.00
N THR A 85 7.77 36.21 1.92
CA THR A 85 7.56 34.89 1.32
C THR A 85 8.60 33.95 1.88
N ILE A 86 8.16 32.93 2.61
CA ILE A 86 9.01 31.89 3.15
C ILE A 86 8.94 30.67 2.24
N THR A 87 10.10 30.07 1.99
CA THR A 87 10.19 28.74 1.39
C THR A 87 10.59 27.77 2.48
N MET A 88 9.76 26.76 2.73
CA MET A 88 10.00 25.70 3.70
C MET A 88 10.27 24.39 2.98
N ARG A 89 11.37 23.73 3.33
CA ARG A 89 11.62 22.34 2.95
C ARG A 89 11.01 21.41 3.97
N THR A 90 10.13 20.52 3.55
CA THR A 90 9.47 19.57 4.45
C THR A 90 10.42 18.43 4.85
N LYS A 91 10.19 17.87 6.03
CA LYS A 91 10.96 16.74 6.57
C LYS A 91 10.64 15.43 5.85
N ALA A 92 9.36 15.22 5.52
CA ALA A 92 8.86 14.09 4.75
C ALA A 92 8.28 14.56 3.41
N GLU A 93 8.16 13.64 2.46
CA GLU A 93 7.44 13.91 1.21
C GLU A 93 5.96 14.10 1.49
N LEU A 94 5.39 15.11 0.85
CA LEU A 94 3.98 15.44 0.89
C LEU A 94 3.27 14.78 -0.27
N ASP A 95 2.14 14.14 0.04
CA ASP A 95 1.13 13.82 -0.95
C ASP A 95 0.36 15.10 -1.30
N VAL A 96 0.82 15.80 -2.34
CA VAL A 96 0.25 17.07 -2.80
C VAL A 96 -1.23 16.91 -3.18
N THR A 97 -1.66 15.70 -3.57
CA THR A 97 -3.06 15.41 -3.95
C THR A 97 -4.04 15.52 -2.80
N ARG A 98 -3.53 15.50 -1.56
CA ARG A 98 -4.35 15.75 -0.37
C ARG A 98 -4.65 17.22 -0.18
N PHE A 99 -3.84 18.13 -0.70
CA PHE A 99 -3.94 19.57 -0.45
C PHE A 99 -4.38 20.36 -1.68
N VAL A 100 -4.06 19.88 -2.87
CA VAL A 100 -4.27 20.60 -4.13
C VAL A 100 -5.10 19.73 -5.08
N PRO A 101 -6.19 20.24 -5.67
CA PRO A 101 -6.94 19.49 -6.68
C PRO A 101 -6.05 19.20 -7.88
N VAL A 102 -6.20 18.01 -8.49
CA VAL A 102 -5.37 17.55 -9.61
C VAL A 102 -5.42 18.54 -10.79
N GLU A 103 -6.55 19.22 -10.99
CA GLU A 103 -6.74 20.20 -12.06
C GLU A 103 -5.91 21.48 -11.88
N ALA A 104 -5.48 21.77 -10.64
CA ALA A 104 -4.64 22.90 -10.29
C ALA A 104 -3.15 22.54 -10.20
N MET A 105 -2.78 21.27 -10.44
CA MET A 105 -1.41 20.82 -10.38
C MET A 105 -0.66 21.05 -11.71
N PRO A 106 0.64 21.37 -11.67
CA PRO A 106 1.51 21.29 -12.82
C PRO A 106 1.54 19.86 -13.40
N PRO A 107 1.58 19.69 -14.73
CA PRO A 107 1.67 18.36 -15.35
C PRO A 107 2.85 17.52 -14.89
N GLU A 108 3.95 18.15 -14.45
CA GLU A 108 5.13 17.47 -13.91
C GLU A 108 4.92 16.90 -12.50
N MET A 109 3.90 17.38 -11.78
CA MET A 109 3.52 16.88 -10.45
C MET A 109 2.42 15.83 -10.51
N VAL A 110 1.59 15.89 -11.55
CA VAL A 110 0.67 14.82 -11.87
C VAL A 110 1.53 13.68 -12.39
N ASP A 111 1.77 12.66 -11.57
CA ASP A 111 2.45 11.46 -12.02
C ASP A 111 1.55 10.83 -13.12
N HIS A 112 1.84 11.19 -14.37
CA HIS A 112 1.23 10.66 -15.58
C HIS A 112 1.67 9.23 -15.85
N THR A 113 2.18 8.51 -14.86
CA THR A 113 1.90 7.09 -14.80
C THR A 113 0.38 6.89 -14.58
N GLU A 114 -0.38 7.15 -15.65
CA GLU A 114 -1.36 6.21 -16.19
C GLU A 114 -0.69 4.85 -16.40
N ALA A 115 -0.08 4.28 -15.35
CA ALA A 115 -0.02 2.86 -15.20
C ALA A 115 -1.49 2.47 -15.12
N SER A 116 -2.02 2.06 -16.27
CA SER A 116 -3.21 1.22 -16.38
C SER A 116 -3.30 0.39 -15.11
N LEU A 117 -4.32 0.64 -14.29
CA LEU A 117 -4.49 -0.02 -13.01
C LEU A 117 -4.97 -1.45 -13.29
N GLN A 118 -4.09 -2.28 -13.84
CA GLN A 118 -4.38 -3.67 -14.21
C GLN A 118 -4.39 -4.52 -12.94
N VAL A 119 -5.49 -4.46 -12.23
CA VAL A 119 -5.67 -5.14 -10.95
C VAL A 119 -7.08 -5.72 -10.85
N SER A 120 -7.19 -6.92 -10.28
CA SER A 120 -8.48 -7.49 -9.89
C SER A 120 -8.90 -6.89 -8.56
N VAL A 121 -10.07 -6.27 -8.50
CA VAL A 121 -10.65 -5.65 -7.31
C VAL A 121 -11.85 -6.46 -6.86
N PHE A 122 -11.78 -7.09 -5.69
CA PHE A 122 -12.96 -7.68 -5.08
C PHE A 122 -13.60 -6.69 -4.11
N HIS A 123 -14.91 -6.52 -4.23
CA HIS A 123 -15.66 -5.55 -3.45
C HIS A 123 -16.79 -6.23 -2.67
N LEU A 124 -16.74 -6.24 -1.34
CA LEU A 124 -17.84 -6.70 -0.49
C LEU A 124 -18.81 -5.54 -0.24
N THR A 125 -20.03 -5.60 -0.78
CA THR A 125 -21.12 -4.69 -0.43
C THR A 125 -22.50 -5.28 -0.73
N GLN A 126 -23.47 -5.03 0.15
CA GLN A 126 -24.89 -5.32 -0.08
C GLN A 126 -25.63 -4.12 -0.69
N ARG A 127 -24.95 -2.99 -0.89
CA ARG A 127 -25.58 -1.72 -1.29
C ARG A 127 -25.32 -1.39 -2.75
N GLY A 128 -26.37 -1.43 -3.56
CA GLY A 128 -26.30 -1.15 -5.00
C GLY A 128 -25.59 0.16 -5.34
N LEU A 129 -25.87 1.26 -4.62
CA LEU A 129 -25.22 2.55 -4.86
C LEU A 129 -23.70 2.53 -4.57
N ARG A 130 -23.25 1.80 -3.55
CA ARG A 130 -21.81 1.67 -3.24
C ARG A 130 -21.11 0.82 -4.29
N LYS A 131 -21.78 -0.26 -4.75
CA LYS A 131 -21.31 -1.08 -5.87
C LYS A 131 -21.11 -0.24 -7.14
N GLU A 132 -22.10 0.57 -7.50
CA GLU A 132 -22.03 1.48 -8.65
C GLU A 132 -20.94 2.54 -8.49
N MET A 133 -20.80 3.13 -7.31
CA MET A 133 -19.77 4.14 -7.02
C MET A 133 -18.36 3.58 -7.22
N VAL A 134 -18.03 2.41 -6.66
CA VAL A 134 -16.70 1.80 -6.81
C VAL A 134 -16.46 1.39 -8.27
N ALA A 135 -17.46 0.82 -8.94
CA ALA A 135 -17.36 0.45 -10.35
C ALA A 135 -17.14 1.69 -11.24
N ALA A 136 -17.87 2.77 -11.01
CA ALA A 136 -17.74 4.03 -11.75
C ALA A 136 -16.38 4.70 -11.51
N ALA A 137 -15.91 4.71 -10.26
CA ALA A 137 -14.58 5.23 -9.92
C ALA A 137 -13.46 4.53 -10.70
N LEU A 138 -13.59 3.21 -10.88
CA LEU A 138 -12.58 2.38 -11.54
C LEU A 138 -12.82 2.21 -13.04
N GLN A 139 -13.93 2.71 -13.60
CA GLN A 139 -14.29 2.57 -15.01
C GLN A 139 -13.28 3.20 -15.96
N ALA A 140 -12.64 4.29 -15.54
CA ALA A 140 -11.58 4.97 -16.31
C ALA A 140 -10.21 4.28 -16.19
N THR A 141 -10.15 3.09 -15.59
CA THR A 141 -8.93 2.31 -15.37
C THR A 141 -9.07 0.92 -15.95
N ASP A 142 -7.96 0.19 -16.07
CA ASP A 142 -7.96 -1.22 -16.50
C ASP A 142 -8.26 -2.20 -15.35
N ALA A 143 -8.84 -1.73 -14.25
CA ALA A 143 -9.17 -2.57 -13.10
C ALA A 143 -10.43 -3.39 -13.38
N THR A 144 -10.39 -4.67 -13.02
CA THR A 144 -11.57 -5.54 -13.11
C THR A 144 -12.24 -5.61 -11.74
N VAL A 145 -13.46 -5.09 -11.63
CA VAL A 145 -14.20 -5.05 -10.35
C VAL A 145 -15.19 -6.21 -10.29
N THR A 146 -15.06 -7.07 -9.28
CA THR A 146 -16.03 -8.13 -8.96
C THR A 146 -16.65 -7.84 -7.60
N ALA A 147 -17.97 -7.66 -7.55
CA ALA A 147 -18.68 -7.37 -6.31
C ALA A 147 -19.33 -8.62 -5.72
N PHE A 148 -19.33 -8.72 -4.39
CA PHE A 148 -19.89 -9.82 -3.60
C PHE A 148 -20.86 -9.24 -2.58
N GLU A 149 -21.98 -9.94 -2.36
CA GLU A 149 -23.02 -9.49 -1.42
C GLU A 149 -22.87 -10.15 -0.03
N SER A 150 -22.05 -11.21 0.06
CA SER A 150 -21.76 -11.89 1.31
C SER A 150 -20.26 -12.12 1.52
N GLY A 151 -19.83 -12.08 2.79
CA GLY A 151 -18.45 -12.38 3.16
C GLY A 151 -18.03 -13.81 2.79
N GLY A 152 -18.96 -14.78 2.87
CA GLY A 152 -18.69 -16.17 2.49
C GLY A 152 -18.37 -16.35 1.00
N GLU A 153 -19.10 -15.66 0.11
CA GLU A 153 -18.80 -15.66 -1.32
C GLU A 153 -17.44 -15.01 -1.63
N LEU A 154 -17.14 -13.90 -0.97
CA LEU A 154 -15.85 -13.23 -1.11
C LEU A 154 -14.70 -14.15 -0.68
N LEU A 155 -14.78 -14.75 0.51
CA LEU A 155 -13.76 -15.67 1.02
C LEU A 155 -13.58 -16.89 0.12
N GLY A 156 -14.69 -17.47 -0.36
CA GLY A 156 -14.67 -18.57 -1.32
C GLY A 156 -13.99 -18.19 -2.63
N ARG A 157 -14.16 -16.95 -3.10
CA ARG A 157 -13.46 -16.46 -4.28
C ARG A 157 -11.97 -16.21 -4.03
N ILE A 158 -11.61 -15.58 -2.92
CA ILE A 158 -10.21 -15.30 -2.52
C ILE A 158 -9.39 -16.60 -2.48
N ALA A 159 -10.00 -17.70 -2.04
CA ALA A 159 -9.35 -19.02 -2.00
C ALA A 159 -8.94 -19.56 -3.38
N VAL A 160 -9.54 -19.05 -4.46
CA VAL A 160 -9.31 -19.52 -5.84
C VAL A 160 -8.59 -18.46 -6.69
N GLU A 161 -8.81 -17.18 -6.41
CA GLU A 161 -8.33 -16.06 -7.21
C GLU A 161 -7.81 -14.94 -6.30
N ASP A 162 -6.64 -14.36 -6.62
CA ASP A 162 -6.04 -13.28 -5.84
C ASP A 162 -6.59 -11.91 -6.31
N PRO A 163 -7.41 -11.23 -5.51
CA PRO A 163 -7.90 -9.91 -5.86
C PRO A 163 -6.81 -8.90 -5.54
N GLY A 164 -5.98 -8.53 -6.51
CA GLY A 164 -4.89 -7.59 -6.25
C GLY A 164 -5.25 -6.37 -5.35
N VAL A 165 -6.52 -5.97 -5.22
CA VAL A 165 -7.08 -5.24 -4.05
C VAL A 165 -8.41 -5.83 -3.54
N CYS A 166 -8.64 -5.82 -2.22
CA CYS A 166 -9.96 -6.02 -1.62
C CYS A 166 -10.53 -4.69 -1.08
N VAL A 167 -11.79 -4.41 -1.39
CA VAL A 167 -12.54 -3.27 -0.87
C VAL A 167 -13.71 -3.81 -0.04
N ILE A 168 -13.81 -3.42 1.23
CA ILE A 168 -14.80 -3.93 2.17
C ILE A 168 -15.67 -2.77 2.64
N ASP A 169 -16.96 -2.84 2.33
CA ASP A 169 -17.96 -1.98 2.97
C ASP A 169 -18.22 -2.47 4.41
N LEU A 170 -17.81 -1.68 5.40
CA LEU A 170 -17.94 -2.06 6.82
C LEU A 170 -19.39 -2.30 7.22
N GLU A 171 -20.36 -1.59 6.64
CA GLU A 171 -21.77 -1.76 6.97
C GLU A 171 -22.38 -3.01 6.28
N SER A 172 -21.64 -3.64 5.37
CA SER A 172 -22.00 -4.92 4.74
C SER A 172 -21.23 -6.11 5.35
N CYS A 173 -20.34 -5.85 6.32
CA CYS A 173 -19.61 -6.90 7.04
C CYS A 173 -20.44 -7.34 8.25
N GLU A 174 -21.08 -8.51 8.15
CA GLU A 174 -21.88 -9.09 9.24
C GLU A 174 -21.02 -9.69 10.36
N ALA A 175 -19.74 -9.97 10.08
CA ALA A 175 -18.79 -10.55 11.00
C ALA A 175 -18.00 -9.48 11.76
N ASP A 176 -17.37 -9.91 12.86
CA ASP A 176 -16.29 -9.15 13.48
C ASP A 176 -15.24 -8.76 12.43
N VAL A 177 -14.94 -7.46 12.35
CA VAL A 177 -14.17 -6.89 11.24
C VAL A 177 -12.74 -7.40 11.25
N GLU A 178 -12.12 -7.50 12.42
CA GLU A 178 -10.77 -8.02 12.58
C GLU A 178 -10.70 -9.51 12.20
N GLY A 179 -11.63 -10.30 12.72
CA GLY A 179 -11.76 -11.72 12.36
C GLY A 179 -12.05 -11.94 10.88
N PHE A 180 -12.82 -11.06 10.24
CA PHE A 180 -13.10 -11.15 8.81
C PHE A 180 -11.88 -10.82 7.95
N VAL A 181 -11.12 -9.78 8.30
CA VAL A 181 -9.85 -9.46 7.64
C VAL A 181 -8.85 -10.60 7.81
N ALA A 182 -8.71 -11.15 9.03
CA ALA A 182 -7.88 -12.31 9.29
C ALA A 182 -8.30 -13.51 8.40
N SER A 183 -9.61 -13.74 8.27
CA SER A 183 -10.15 -14.78 7.38
C SER A 183 -9.80 -14.52 5.92
N CYS A 184 -9.89 -13.28 5.43
CA CYS A 184 -9.46 -12.92 4.07
C CYS A 184 -7.97 -13.25 3.84
N ARG A 185 -7.12 -12.93 4.83
CA ARG A 185 -5.68 -13.26 4.78
C ARG A 185 -5.44 -14.76 4.75
N VAL A 186 -6.11 -15.51 5.62
CA VAL A 186 -6.03 -17.00 5.68
C VAL A 186 -6.51 -17.63 4.38
N SER A 187 -7.56 -17.08 3.76
CA SER A 187 -8.06 -17.52 2.46
C SER A 187 -7.12 -17.18 1.30
N GLY A 188 -6.07 -16.38 1.52
CA GLY A 188 -5.03 -16.11 0.52
C GLY A 188 -5.08 -14.74 -0.15
N CYS A 189 -5.82 -13.78 0.43
CA CYS A 189 -5.83 -12.38 -0.04
C CYS A 189 -4.49 -11.72 0.25
N THR A 190 -3.67 -11.56 -0.80
CA THR A 190 -2.37 -10.92 -0.64
C THR A 190 -2.45 -9.43 -0.85
N GLY A 191 -3.42 -8.90 -1.61
CA GLY A 191 -3.67 -7.48 -1.89
C GLY A 191 -3.91 -6.60 -0.64
N PRO A 192 -3.83 -5.25 -0.76
CA PRO A 192 -4.32 -4.38 0.30
C PRO A 192 -5.82 -4.55 0.49
N ILE A 193 -6.27 -4.39 1.73
CA ILE A 193 -7.66 -4.45 2.12
C ILE A 193 -8.06 -3.04 2.58
N ILE A 194 -8.95 -2.42 1.82
CA ILE A 194 -9.42 -1.05 2.01
C ILE A 194 -10.82 -1.11 2.60
N ALA A 195 -11.07 -0.39 3.69
CA ALA A 195 -12.40 -0.23 4.24
C ALA A 195 -13.13 0.96 3.62
N ILE A 196 -14.43 0.84 3.39
CA ILE A 196 -15.35 1.95 3.07
C ILE A 196 -16.40 2.02 4.19
N ALA A 197 -16.62 3.22 4.74
CA ALA A 197 -17.55 3.41 5.84
C ALA A 197 -18.31 4.74 5.74
N GLY A 198 -19.58 4.78 6.19
CA GLY A 198 -20.34 6.02 6.30
C GLY A 198 -19.79 7.00 7.35
N ARG A 199 -20.18 8.28 7.24
CA ARG A 199 -20.00 9.30 8.28
C ARG A 199 -20.82 8.87 9.52
N GLY A 200 -20.15 8.30 10.52
CA GLY A 200 -20.78 7.83 11.76
C GLY A 200 -20.70 6.32 12.01
N ALA A 201 -20.10 5.54 11.10
CA ALA A 201 -19.70 4.18 11.47
C ALA A 201 -18.51 4.26 12.45
N ASP A 202 -18.44 3.36 13.42
CA ASP A 202 -17.30 3.28 14.35
C ASP A 202 -15.99 3.08 13.57
N ASP A 203 -14.91 3.68 14.05
CA ASP A 203 -13.59 3.42 13.49
C ASP A 203 -13.20 1.95 13.78
N PRO A 204 -12.76 1.18 12.77
CA PRO A 204 -12.19 -0.13 13.04
C PRO A 204 -10.90 0.02 13.85
N PRO A 205 -10.45 -1.05 14.54
CA PRO A 205 -9.16 -1.02 15.23
C PRO A 205 -8.02 -0.61 14.29
N GLU A 206 -7.09 0.18 14.80
CA GLU A 206 -5.97 0.69 14.02
C GLU A 206 -5.13 -0.47 13.44
N GLY A 207 -4.78 -0.38 12.16
CA GLY A 207 -3.97 -1.38 11.47
C GLY A 207 -4.71 -2.62 10.95
N VAL A 208 -6.02 -2.73 11.18
CA VAL A 208 -6.84 -3.83 10.57
C VAL A 208 -6.91 -3.69 9.06
N PHE A 209 -7.08 -2.46 8.58
CA PHE A 209 -7.09 -2.13 7.15
C PHE A 209 -5.86 -1.31 6.79
N GLU A 210 -5.42 -1.41 5.54
CA GLU A 210 -4.37 -0.54 5.03
C GLU A 210 -4.83 0.91 4.83
N GLU A 211 -6.12 1.13 4.56
CA GLU A 211 -6.71 2.46 4.46
C GLU A 211 -8.23 2.40 4.74
N LEU A 212 -8.78 3.50 5.27
CA LEU A 212 -10.21 3.69 5.52
C LEU A 212 -10.73 4.88 4.72
N ILE A 213 -11.67 4.64 3.82
CA ILE A 213 -12.35 5.66 3.02
C ILE A 213 -13.69 6.00 3.68
N ARG A 214 -13.82 7.24 4.17
CA ARG A 214 -15.06 7.76 4.75
C ARG A 214 -15.97 8.36 3.69
N LEU A 215 -17.23 7.95 3.68
CA LEU A 215 -18.26 8.51 2.81
C LEU A 215 -18.92 9.75 3.45
N PRO A 216 -19.26 10.78 2.65
CA PRO A 216 -19.12 10.85 1.19
C PRO A 216 -17.66 11.04 0.74
N ALA A 217 -17.24 10.26 -0.27
CA ALA A 217 -15.93 10.35 -0.89
C ALA A 217 -16.08 10.64 -2.38
N ARG A 218 -15.10 11.34 -2.97
CA ARG A 218 -15.07 11.51 -4.43
C ARG A 218 -14.56 10.21 -5.08
N PRO A 219 -15.05 9.83 -6.28
CA PRO A 219 -14.58 8.63 -6.97
C PRO A 219 -13.06 8.55 -7.13
N GLU A 220 -12.42 9.71 -7.37
CA GLU A 220 -10.97 9.82 -7.57
C GLU A 220 -10.19 9.38 -6.32
N MET A 221 -10.75 9.56 -5.12
CA MET A 221 -10.11 9.13 -3.88
C MET A 221 -9.91 7.61 -3.83
N ILE A 222 -10.85 6.85 -4.37
CA ILE A 222 -10.79 5.38 -4.39
C ILE A 222 -9.63 4.96 -5.30
N VAL A 223 -9.53 5.57 -6.47
CA VAL A 223 -8.45 5.31 -7.44
C VAL A 223 -7.08 5.69 -6.85
N THR A 224 -6.97 6.89 -6.28
CA THR A 224 -5.73 7.38 -5.67
C THR A 224 -5.30 6.52 -4.49
N CYS A 225 -6.24 6.13 -3.62
CA CYS A 225 -5.98 5.22 -2.50
C CYS A 225 -5.43 3.88 -3.00
N ILE A 226 -6.09 3.26 -3.98
CA ILE A 226 -5.64 1.99 -4.55
C ILE A 226 -4.23 2.14 -5.17
N ARG A 227 -4.00 3.20 -5.95
CA ARG A 227 -2.69 3.47 -6.56
C ARG A 227 -1.59 3.65 -5.52
N LYS A 228 -1.83 4.46 -4.48
CA LYS A 228 -0.90 4.67 -3.36
C LYS A 228 -0.52 3.33 -2.71
N LEU A 229 -1.50 2.50 -2.39
CA LEU A 229 -1.24 1.21 -1.73
C LEU A 229 -0.50 0.21 -2.61
N LEU A 230 -0.80 0.18 -3.91
CA LEU A 230 -0.08 -0.66 -4.87
C LEU A 230 1.33 -0.13 -5.19
N GLY A 231 1.50 1.20 -5.24
CA GLY A 231 2.79 1.89 -5.43
C GLY A 231 3.75 1.62 -4.28
N ASN A 232 3.30 1.84 -3.04
CA ASN A 232 4.07 1.55 -1.83
C ASN A 232 4.52 0.08 -1.77
N ARG A 233 3.69 -0.84 -2.29
CA ARG A 233 4.06 -2.26 -2.43
C ARG A 233 5.10 -2.51 -3.49
N ARG A 234 5.05 -1.82 -4.64
CA ARG A 234 6.10 -1.94 -5.65
C ARG A 234 7.44 -1.47 -5.09
N GLU A 235 7.45 -0.35 -4.36
CA GLU A 235 8.65 0.18 -3.71
C GLU A 235 9.20 -0.76 -2.62
N ALA A 236 8.32 -1.28 -1.74
CA ALA A 236 8.69 -2.28 -0.74
C ALA A 236 9.14 -3.62 -1.35
N ASN A 237 8.67 -3.96 -2.56
CA ASN A 237 9.07 -5.16 -3.28
C ASN A 237 10.32 -4.95 -4.16
N THR A 238 10.68 -3.73 -4.54
CA THR A 238 11.91 -3.46 -5.32
C THR A 238 13.20 -3.72 -4.54
N THR A 239 13.17 -3.69 -3.21
CA THR A 239 14.30 -4.12 -2.36
C THR A 239 14.47 -5.64 -2.31
N THR A 240 13.50 -6.42 -2.81
CA THR A 240 13.57 -7.89 -2.90
C THR A 240 12.98 -8.37 -4.22
N LYS A 241 13.59 -7.99 -5.36
CA LYS A 241 13.40 -8.77 -6.59
C LYS A 241 13.89 -10.19 -6.30
N THR A 242 12.96 -11.14 -6.17
CA THR A 242 13.27 -12.56 -6.11
C THR A 242 13.74 -12.97 -7.51
N THR A 243 15.02 -12.72 -7.80
CA THR A 243 15.65 -13.22 -9.01
C THR A 243 15.82 -14.72 -8.89
N LEU A 244 15.40 -15.46 -9.91
CA LEU A 244 15.71 -16.87 -10.03
C LEU A 244 17.23 -17.08 -9.90
N PRO A 245 17.68 -18.13 -9.20
CA PRO A 245 19.11 -18.39 -9.08
C PRO A 245 19.75 -18.52 -10.48
N PRO A 246 20.98 -18.00 -10.70
CA PRO A 246 21.63 -18.05 -12.01
C PRO A 246 21.73 -19.45 -12.62
N VAL A 247 21.87 -20.48 -11.76
CA VAL A 247 21.90 -21.89 -12.16
C VAL A 247 20.56 -22.36 -12.71
N VAL A 248 19.45 -21.89 -12.13
CA VAL A 248 18.08 -22.20 -12.58
C VAL A 248 17.79 -21.52 -13.91
N MET A 249 18.19 -20.25 -14.07
CA MET A 249 17.99 -19.49 -15.31
C MET A 249 18.76 -20.05 -16.52
N SER A 250 19.87 -20.74 -16.27
CA SER A 250 20.74 -21.28 -17.33
C SER A 250 20.52 -22.77 -17.64
N ASN A 251 19.72 -23.47 -16.82
CA ASN A 251 19.50 -24.91 -16.96
C ASN A 251 17.99 -25.24 -16.99
N PRO A 252 17.43 -25.61 -18.16
CA PRO A 252 16.01 -25.95 -18.28
C PRO A 252 15.52 -27.06 -17.34
N ARG A 253 16.36 -28.06 -17.04
CA ARG A 253 16.00 -29.12 -16.09
C ARG A 253 15.91 -28.60 -14.66
N ALA A 254 16.80 -27.68 -14.28
CA ALA A 254 16.75 -27.07 -12.96
C ALA A 254 15.50 -26.19 -12.79
N LEU A 255 15.09 -25.50 -13.86
CA LEU A 255 13.83 -24.74 -13.90
C LEU A 255 12.60 -25.64 -13.78
N GLU A 256 12.57 -26.77 -14.50
CA GLU A 256 11.48 -27.75 -14.41
C GLU A 256 11.37 -28.33 -12.98
N MET A 257 12.51 -28.70 -12.38
CA MET A 257 12.54 -29.17 -10.99
C MET A 257 12.06 -28.10 -10.00
N LEU A 258 12.47 -26.84 -10.18
CA LEU A 258 12.02 -25.73 -9.35
C LEU A 258 10.52 -25.49 -9.50
N THR A 259 9.99 -25.57 -10.72
CA THR A 259 8.56 -25.43 -10.99
C THR A 259 7.77 -26.50 -10.26
N HIS A 260 8.17 -27.78 -10.40
CA HIS A 260 7.53 -28.89 -9.69
C HIS A 260 7.63 -28.73 -8.17
N TYR A 261 8.76 -28.24 -7.65
CA TYR A 261 8.93 -27.96 -6.23
C TYR A 261 7.96 -26.87 -5.74
N VAL A 262 7.85 -25.75 -6.45
CA VAL A 262 6.92 -24.66 -6.11
C VAL A 262 5.47 -25.14 -6.14
N ASP A 263 5.07 -25.86 -7.18
CA ASP A 263 3.73 -26.45 -7.30
C ASP A 263 3.42 -27.40 -6.13
N HIS A 264 4.40 -28.23 -5.75
CA HIS A 264 4.28 -29.14 -4.62
C HIS A 264 4.09 -28.39 -3.30
N CYS A 265 4.91 -27.37 -3.02
CA CYS A 265 4.79 -26.56 -1.81
C CYS A 265 3.46 -25.78 -1.76
N LEU A 266 3.00 -25.22 -2.87
CA LEU A 266 1.70 -24.56 -2.95
C LEU A 266 0.55 -25.54 -2.69
N THR A 267 0.66 -26.77 -3.18
CA THR A 267 -0.30 -27.84 -2.89
C THR A 267 -0.33 -28.18 -1.40
N MET A 268 0.83 -28.37 -0.77
CA MET A 268 0.91 -28.63 0.68
C MET A 268 0.27 -27.51 1.51
N LEU A 269 0.51 -26.24 1.16
CA LEU A 269 -0.08 -25.10 1.86
C LEU A 269 -1.59 -24.99 1.62
N ARG A 270 -2.07 -25.32 0.42
CA ARG A 270 -3.50 -25.39 0.13
C ARG A 270 -4.16 -26.49 0.95
N ASP A 271 -3.57 -27.67 1.00
CA ASP A 271 -4.11 -28.81 1.76
C ASP A 271 -4.13 -28.48 3.26
N LEU A 272 -3.09 -27.80 3.77
CA LEU A 272 -3.07 -27.26 5.13
C LEU A 272 -4.25 -26.29 5.39
N SER A 273 -4.54 -25.40 4.44
CA SER A 273 -5.65 -24.44 4.55
C SER A 273 -7.03 -25.11 4.50
N LEU A 274 -7.19 -26.18 3.71
CA LEU A 274 -8.44 -26.93 3.56
C LEU A 274 -8.80 -27.74 4.82
N LEU A 275 -7.80 -28.16 5.60
CA LEU A 275 -8.02 -28.82 6.88
C LEU A 275 -8.60 -27.86 7.95
N GLY A 276 -8.53 -26.55 7.72
CA GLY A 276 -9.13 -25.52 8.57
C GLY A 276 -8.59 -25.56 10.01
N PRO A 277 -9.38 -25.12 11.02
CA PRO A 277 -8.96 -25.15 12.43
C PRO A 277 -8.76 -26.56 13.00
N ASN A 278 -9.12 -27.61 12.24
CA ASN A 278 -8.92 -29.01 12.63
C ASN A 278 -7.54 -29.55 12.22
N ALA A 279 -6.78 -28.85 11.37
CA ALA A 279 -5.36 -29.14 11.21
C ALA A 279 -4.67 -28.87 12.56
N GLY A 280 -4.15 -29.93 13.18
CA GLY A 280 -3.30 -29.77 14.34
C GLY A 280 -2.05 -28.95 13.97
N PRO A 281 -1.47 -28.19 14.92
CA PRO A 281 -0.21 -27.47 14.71
C PRO A 281 0.94 -28.39 14.27
N ASP A 282 0.84 -29.71 14.50
CA ASP A 282 1.79 -30.72 14.01
C ASP A 282 1.88 -30.73 12.48
N ALA A 283 0.75 -30.74 11.76
CA ALA A 283 0.74 -30.77 10.30
C ALA A 283 1.36 -29.49 9.70
N ALA A 284 1.09 -28.34 10.31
CA ALA A 284 1.70 -27.08 9.89
C ALA A 284 3.21 -27.08 10.14
N ARG A 285 3.68 -27.67 11.26
CA ARG A 285 5.10 -27.83 11.56
C ARG A 285 5.80 -28.70 10.54
N GLU A 286 5.23 -29.85 10.18
CA GLU A 286 5.78 -30.75 9.17
C GLU A 286 5.94 -30.04 7.82
N VAL A 287 4.90 -29.35 7.35
CA VAL A 287 4.96 -28.60 6.07
C VAL A 287 6.02 -27.49 6.12
N MET A 288 6.06 -26.67 7.17
CA MET A 288 7.04 -25.58 7.25
C MET A 288 8.47 -26.11 7.37
N GLN A 289 8.67 -27.20 8.10
CA GLN A 289 9.96 -27.84 8.22
C GLN A 289 10.42 -28.42 6.88
N GLU A 290 9.55 -29.13 6.17
CA GLU A 290 9.85 -29.68 4.85
C GLU A 290 10.25 -28.58 3.85
N ILE A 291 9.48 -27.48 3.79
CA ILE A 291 9.81 -26.34 2.93
C ILE A 291 11.16 -25.74 3.33
N SER A 292 11.41 -25.54 4.62
CA SER A 292 12.68 -24.99 5.11
C SER A 292 13.88 -25.88 4.75
N ASP A 293 13.77 -27.20 4.95
CA ASP A 293 14.87 -28.15 4.74
C ASP A 293 15.19 -28.32 3.25
N THR A 294 14.20 -28.13 2.37
CA THR A 294 14.35 -28.37 0.93
C THR A 294 14.65 -27.11 0.12
N ALA A 295 14.16 -25.93 0.51
CA ALA A 295 14.25 -24.69 -0.28
C ALA A 295 15.69 -24.26 -0.61
N LEU A 296 16.64 -24.49 0.31
CA LEU A 296 18.06 -24.19 0.07
C LEU A 296 18.69 -25.03 -1.04
N SER A 297 18.20 -26.26 -1.24
CA SER A 297 18.68 -27.14 -2.33
C SER A 297 18.35 -26.57 -3.71
N TYR A 298 17.35 -25.69 -3.77
CA TYR A 298 16.93 -24.98 -4.98
C TYR A 298 17.47 -23.54 -5.05
N GLY A 299 18.27 -23.11 -4.07
CA GLY A 299 18.82 -21.74 -4.02
C GLY A 299 17.78 -20.67 -3.68
N VAL A 300 16.74 -21.02 -2.91
CA VAL A 300 15.66 -20.10 -2.55
C VAL A 300 15.74 -19.72 -1.06
N ASP A 301 16.79 -18.98 -0.68
CA ASP A 301 17.10 -18.62 0.72
C ASP A 301 15.97 -17.86 1.42
N ALA A 302 15.28 -16.98 0.69
CA ALA A 302 14.16 -16.21 1.23
C ALA A 302 12.96 -17.10 1.61
N LEU A 303 12.70 -18.15 0.83
CA LEU A 303 11.66 -19.13 1.13
C LEU A 303 12.04 -19.98 2.34
N ALA A 304 13.30 -20.47 2.38
CA ALA A 304 13.81 -21.24 3.50
C ALA A 304 13.69 -20.44 4.82
N THR A 305 14.10 -19.17 4.79
CA THR A 305 14.04 -18.27 5.94
C THR A 305 12.60 -18.04 6.39
N ALA A 306 11.69 -17.71 5.47
CA ALA A 306 10.28 -17.51 5.78
C ALA A 306 9.63 -18.78 6.38
N ALA A 307 9.96 -19.95 5.84
CA ALA A 307 9.45 -21.23 6.34
C ALA A 307 9.98 -21.56 7.74
N MET A 308 11.27 -21.32 7.99
CA MET A 308 11.88 -21.48 9.31
C MET A 308 11.28 -20.51 10.35
N ASP A 309 11.00 -19.26 9.97
CA ASP A 309 10.37 -18.29 10.87
C ASP A 309 8.92 -18.68 11.19
N ALA A 310 8.17 -19.16 10.19
CA ALA A 310 6.84 -19.74 10.41
C ALA A 310 6.89 -20.97 11.33
N TYR A 311 7.83 -21.89 11.10
CA TYR A 311 8.03 -23.08 11.94
C TYR A 311 8.32 -22.71 13.41
N LYS A 312 9.20 -21.73 13.65
CA LYS A 312 9.50 -21.22 14.99
C LYS A 312 8.27 -20.61 15.66
N MET A 313 7.49 -19.83 14.91
CA MET A 313 6.26 -19.20 15.42
C MET A 313 5.20 -20.24 15.80
N ILE A 314 5.00 -21.26 14.96
CA ILE A 314 4.05 -22.34 15.26
C ILE A 314 4.50 -23.14 16.48
N ASN A 315 5.80 -23.39 16.63
CA ASN A 315 6.34 -24.03 17.84
C ASN A 315 6.14 -23.20 19.10
N ALA A 316 6.24 -21.87 19.00
CA ALA A 316 6.08 -20.97 20.14
C ALA A 316 4.62 -20.83 20.58
N THR A 317 3.69 -20.79 19.62
CA THR A 317 2.26 -20.51 19.85
C THR A 317 1.40 -21.77 19.96
N ALA A 318 1.87 -22.88 19.39
CA ALA A 318 1.05 -24.09 19.15
C ALA A 318 -0.27 -23.79 18.40
N SER A 319 -0.33 -22.69 17.65
CA SER A 319 -1.54 -22.19 17.01
C SER A 319 -1.29 -21.75 15.57
N ILE A 320 -2.08 -22.29 14.64
CA ILE A 320 -2.02 -21.92 13.21
C ILE A 320 -2.57 -20.50 13.00
N SER A 321 -3.64 -20.13 13.71
CA SER A 321 -4.25 -18.81 13.57
C SER A 321 -3.33 -17.70 14.05
N GLU A 322 -2.62 -17.91 15.17
CA GLU A 322 -1.63 -16.94 15.67
C GLU A 322 -0.38 -16.86 14.77
N SER A 323 -0.11 -17.92 14.01
CA SER A 323 0.99 -17.99 13.04
C SER A 323 0.57 -17.61 11.61
N ALA A 324 -0.67 -17.15 11.39
CA ALA A 324 -1.20 -16.91 10.05
C ALA A 324 -0.36 -15.89 9.25
N LEU A 325 0.18 -14.87 9.93
CA LEU A 325 1.01 -13.85 9.29
C LEU A 325 2.32 -14.43 8.74
N THR A 326 3.01 -15.27 9.51
CA THR A 326 4.28 -15.89 9.11
C THR A 326 4.07 -16.98 8.06
N ILE A 327 2.99 -17.78 8.17
CA ILE A 327 2.56 -18.71 7.11
C ILE A 327 2.25 -17.95 5.81
N GLY A 328 1.58 -16.79 5.91
CA GLY A 328 1.32 -15.90 4.77
C GLY A 328 2.60 -15.33 4.14
N MET A 329 3.71 -15.20 4.88
CA MET A 329 5.02 -14.85 4.29
C MET A 329 5.56 -15.97 3.40
N VAL A 330 5.40 -17.23 3.80
CA VAL A 330 5.80 -18.41 3.00
C VAL A 330 5.00 -18.48 1.70
N GLN A 331 3.67 -18.33 1.79
CA GLN A 331 2.80 -18.27 0.61
C GLN A 331 3.21 -17.15 -0.35
N ARG A 332 3.51 -15.96 0.19
CA ARG A 332 4.00 -14.83 -0.62
C ARG A 332 5.34 -15.12 -1.29
N ALA A 333 6.28 -15.74 -0.59
CA ALA A 333 7.57 -16.13 -1.17
C ALA A 333 7.40 -17.13 -2.32
N LEU A 334 6.53 -18.13 -2.16
CA LEU A 334 6.21 -19.10 -3.22
C LEU A 334 5.53 -18.46 -4.43
N ARG A 335 4.53 -17.59 -4.22
CA ARG A 335 3.87 -16.88 -5.34
C ARG A 335 4.82 -15.97 -6.10
N LYS A 336 5.72 -15.26 -5.40
CA LYS A 336 6.78 -14.46 -6.03
C LYS A 336 7.70 -15.33 -6.88
N LEU A 337 8.05 -16.52 -6.39
CA LEU A 337 8.90 -17.45 -7.11
C LEU A 337 8.18 -18.02 -8.35
N GLN A 338 6.91 -18.39 -8.23
CA GLN A 338 6.07 -18.84 -9.34
C GLN A 338 5.99 -17.77 -10.44
N HIS A 339 5.72 -16.52 -10.06
CA HIS A 339 5.68 -15.41 -11.02
C HIS A 339 7.01 -15.23 -11.76
N ALA A 340 8.14 -15.33 -11.04
CA ALA A 340 9.46 -15.24 -11.67
C ALA A 340 9.73 -16.41 -12.66
N ILE A 341 9.24 -17.61 -12.36
CA ILE A 341 9.27 -18.76 -13.26
C ILE A 341 8.45 -18.48 -14.52
N ASP A 342 7.22 -17.99 -14.36
CA ASP A 342 6.30 -17.70 -15.47
C ASP A 342 6.83 -16.59 -16.39
N GLU A 343 7.37 -15.51 -15.82
CA GLU A 343 8.02 -14.42 -16.57
C GLU A 343 9.22 -14.93 -17.39
N HIS A 344 10.03 -15.82 -16.81
CA HIS A 344 11.18 -16.41 -17.50
C HIS A 344 10.72 -17.34 -18.64
N ALA A 345 9.70 -18.16 -18.41
CA ALA A 345 9.11 -19.03 -19.42
C ALA A 345 8.45 -18.25 -20.57
N GLY A 346 7.77 -17.14 -20.27
CA GLY A 346 7.19 -16.23 -21.26
C GLY A 346 8.26 -15.52 -22.10
N SER A 347 9.34 -15.06 -21.47
CA SER A 347 10.47 -14.42 -22.15
C SER A 347 11.22 -15.37 -23.08
N ALA A 348 11.33 -16.65 -22.71
CA ALA A 348 11.96 -17.68 -23.54
C ALA A 348 11.16 -17.96 -24.82
N LYS A 349 9.83 -18.01 -24.73
CA LYS A 349 8.94 -18.23 -25.89
C LYS A 349 9.03 -17.10 -26.93
N HIS A 350 9.23 -15.85 -26.51
CA HIS A 350 9.40 -14.73 -27.43
C HIS A 350 10.77 -14.69 -28.12
N ARG A 351 11.82 -15.30 -27.54
CA ARG A 351 13.15 -15.37 -28.17
C ARG A 351 13.29 -16.47 -29.22
N THR A 352 12.39 -17.46 -29.25
CA THR A 352 12.45 -18.56 -30.24
C THR A 352 11.77 -18.24 -31.57
N VAL A 353 11.17 -17.04 -31.71
CA VAL A 353 10.40 -16.60 -32.89
C VAL A 353 11.12 -15.48 -33.67
N ALA A 354 12.39 -15.18 -33.32
CA ALA A 354 13.25 -14.24 -34.05
C ALA A 354 14.42 -14.99 -34.72
#